data_AF-A0A1W9GCM3-F1
#
_entry.id   AF-A0A1W9GCM3-F1
#
_cell.length_a   1.000
_cell.length_b   1.000
_cell.length_c   1.000
_cell.angle_alpha   90.00
_cell.angle_beta   90.00
_cell.angle_gamma   90.00
#
_symmetry.space_group_name_H-M   'P 1'
#
loop_
_entity.id
_entity.type
_entity.pdbx_description
1 polymer ?
#
loop_
_entity_poly.entity_id
_entity_poly.type
_entity_poly.pdbx_seq_one_letter_code
_entity_poly.pdbx_strand_id
1 'polypeptide(L)'
;MSTLDGPGFRQDGPSLGSLKTAEEVAKVVRLSLDRILELSRAEVLPHFRIDGGEPLFSVPTLKAYVRRYLTVECEGAPLPLDLRPVVLKPVHTSAPLALTMVQDRLCECPAIDVPPCVYFLIDRETILYVGQSCNLPARLVQHSQAGRQWERALFLPVPESELLQVEAHWIRALKPSWNRCRTAKPQSNEP
;
A
#
# COMPACT_ATOMS: atom_id res chain seq x y z
N MET A 1 -14.20 58.72 -6.53
CA MET A 1 -15.57 58.37 -6.13
C MET A 1 -15.67 56.86 -6.20
N SER A 2 -15.35 56.18 -5.10
CA SER A 2 -15.40 54.72 -5.00
C SER A 2 -16.62 54.36 -4.18
N THR A 3 -17.62 53.78 -4.84
CA THR A 3 -18.82 53.21 -4.22
C THR A 3 -18.39 52.02 -3.36
N LEU A 4 -18.44 52.20 -2.05
CA LEU A 4 -18.40 51.09 -1.10
C LEU A 4 -19.74 50.37 -1.19
N ASP A 5 -19.79 49.32 -2.02
CA ASP A 5 -20.86 48.35 -1.98
C ASP A 5 -20.83 47.67 -0.60
N GLY A 6 -21.68 48.16 0.30
CA GLY A 6 -21.91 47.53 1.58
C GLY A 6 -22.42 46.10 1.36
N PRO A 7 -21.96 45.11 2.16
CA PRO A 7 -22.44 43.75 2.04
C PRO A 7 -23.94 43.76 2.34
N GLY A 8 -24.75 43.59 1.29
CA GLY A 8 -26.18 43.40 1.43
C GLY A 8 -26.41 42.23 2.37
N PHE A 9 -27.00 42.51 3.54
CA PHE A 9 -27.46 41.48 4.47
C PHE A 9 -28.46 40.59 3.73
N ARG A 10 -27.99 39.46 3.19
CA ARG A 10 -28.88 38.42 2.66
C ARG A 10 -29.68 37.87 3.85
N GLN A 11 -30.95 38.26 3.89
CA GLN A 11 -31.87 38.04 5.01
C GLN A 11 -32.49 36.63 5.07
N ASP A 12 -32.03 35.67 4.29
CA ASP A 12 -32.60 34.33 4.31
C ASP A 12 -31.73 33.39 5.15
N GLY A 13 -31.69 33.67 6.45
CA GLY A 13 -31.22 32.69 7.42
C GLY A 13 -32.10 31.42 7.38
N PRO A 14 -31.58 30.25 7.80
CA PRO A 14 -32.40 29.03 7.86
C PRO A 14 -33.61 29.26 8.78
N SER A 15 -34.79 28.79 8.35
CA SER A 15 -35.99 28.80 9.20
C SER A 15 -35.71 28.03 10.50
N LEU A 16 -36.16 28.57 11.64
CA LEU A 16 -35.92 27.95 12.96
C LEU A 16 -36.36 26.49 13.02
N GLY A 17 -37.47 26.13 12.36
CA GLY A 17 -37.96 24.75 12.30
C GLY A 17 -37.09 23.78 11.49
N SER A 18 -36.11 24.29 10.75
CA SER A 18 -35.15 23.48 9.97
C SER A 18 -33.86 23.17 10.72
N LEU A 19 -33.67 23.77 11.90
CA LEU A 19 -32.49 23.53 12.73
C LEU A 19 -32.59 22.17 13.42
N LYS A 20 -31.44 21.53 13.59
CA LYS A 20 -31.32 20.14 14.08
C LYS A 20 -30.37 20.04 15.25
N THR A 21 -30.59 19.09 16.15
CA THR A 21 -29.68 18.84 17.28
C THR A 21 -28.37 18.20 16.82
N ALA A 22 -27.36 18.19 17.69
CA ALA A 22 -26.07 17.55 17.41
C ALA A 22 -26.23 16.06 17.06
N GLU A 23 -27.12 15.34 17.74
CA GLU A 23 -27.41 13.92 17.53
C GLU A 23 -28.00 13.65 16.14
N GLU A 24 -28.94 14.50 15.72
CA GLU A 24 -29.57 14.38 14.40
C GLU A 24 -28.54 14.61 13.27
N VAL A 25 -27.65 15.60 13.41
CA VAL A 25 -26.71 15.95 12.35
C VAL A 25 -25.46 15.06 12.30
N ALA A 26 -25.05 14.46 13.42
CA ALA A 26 -23.88 13.57 13.50
C ALA A 26 -23.89 12.48 12.42
N LYS A 27 -25.03 11.80 12.27
CA LYS A 27 -25.21 10.75 11.25
C LYS A 27 -25.15 11.30 9.82
N VAL A 28 -25.65 12.52 9.62
CA VAL A 28 -25.77 13.15 8.30
C VAL A 28 -24.42 13.63 7.77
N VAL A 29 -23.58 14.20 8.64
CA VAL A 29 -22.27 14.73 8.25
C VAL A 29 -21.10 13.78 8.54
N ARG A 30 -21.39 12.59 9.08
CA ARG A 30 -20.41 11.55 9.42
C ARG A 30 -19.33 12.05 10.39
N LEU A 31 -19.71 12.88 11.35
CA LEU A 31 -18.87 13.25 12.49
C LEU A 31 -19.46 12.63 13.75
N SER A 32 -18.60 12.29 14.73
CA SER A 32 -19.08 11.84 16.03
C SER A 32 -19.80 12.97 16.77
N LEU A 33 -20.77 12.60 17.61
CA LEU A 33 -21.51 13.54 18.45
C LEU A 33 -20.56 14.39 19.31
N ASP A 34 -19.63 13.72 19.99
CA ASP A 34 -18.65 14.38 20.87
C ASP A 34 -17.82 15.42 20.10
N ARG A 35 -17.40 15.10 18.87
CA ARG A 35 -16.62 16.01 18.04
C ARG A 35 -17.42 17.23 17.60
N ILE A 36 -18.71 17.08 17.31
CA ILE A 36 -19.60 18.20 16.97
C ILE A 36 -19.76 19.12 18.18
N LEU A 37 -20.02 18.56 19.37
CA LEU A 37 -20.19 19.35 20.59
C LEU A 37 -18.90 20.07 21.00
N GLU A 38 -17.76 19.39 20.93
CA GLU A 38 -16.43 19.96 21.17
C GLU A 38 -16.18 21.19 20.28
N LEU A 39 -16.31 21.03 18.96
CA LEU A 39 -16.05 22.11 18.01
C LEU A 39 -17.07 23.26 18.10
N SER A 40 -18.29 22.97 18.55
CA SER A 40 -19.32 24.00 18.75
C SER A 40 -19.07 24.82 20.02
N ARG A 41 -18.61 24.18 21.11
CA ARG A 41 -18.20 24.88 22.34
C ARG A 41 -16.96 25.75 22.12
N ALA A 42 -16.07 25.33 21.23
CA ALA A 42 -14.90 26.11 20.81
C ALA A 42 -15.23 27.21 19.77
N GLU A 43 -16.52 27.41 19.42
CA GLU A 43 -16.98 28.39 18.42
C GLU A 43 -16.34 28.21 17.03
N VAL A 44 -15.91 26.99 16.70
CA VAL A 44 -15.31 26.65 15.40
C VAL A 44 -16.38 26.21 14.39
N LEU A 45 -17.39 25.47 14.84
CA LEU A 45 -18.50 25.03 13.97
C LEU A 45 -19.59 26.10 13.86
N PRO A 46 -20.14 26.35 12.65
CA PRO A 46 -21.28 27.22 12.47
C PRO A 46 -22.52 26.60 13.11
N HIS A 47 -23.05 27.26 14.13
CA HIS A 47 -24.22 26.81 14.88
C HIS A 47 -25.07 27.99 15.35
N PHE A 48 -26.27 27.68 15.81
CA PHE A 48 -27.21 28.63 16.39
C PHE A 48 -27.47 28.27 17.84
N ARG A 49 -27.74 29.27 18.68
CA ARG A 49 -28.23 29.09 20.05
C ARG A 49 -29.42 30.00 20.25
N ILE A 50 -30.45 29.48 20.90
CA ILE A 50 -31.63 30.25 21.32
C ILE A 50 -31.51 30.41 22.83
N ASP A 51 -31.39 31.65 23.30
CA ASP A 51 -31.28 32.00 24.72
C ASP A 51 -30.20 31.24 25.51
N GLY A 52 -29.06 30.98 24.87
CA GLY A 52 -27.93 30.28 25.49
C GLY A 52 -28.10 28.75 25.62
N GLY A 53 -29.17 28.18 25.05
CA GLY A 53 -29.41 26.73 25.03
C GLY A 53 -28.37 25.93 24.23
N GLU A 54 -28.63 24.63 24.09
CA GLU A 54 -27.79 23.70 23.32
C GLU A 54 -27.62 24.15 21.84
N PRO A 55 -26.48 23.85 21.22
CA PRO A 55 -26.22 24.26 19.84
C PRO A 55 -27.14 23.52 18.87
N LEU A 56 -27.72 24.27 17.94
CA LEU A 56 -28.54 23.79 16.85
C LEU A 56 -27.87 24.06 15.50
N PHE A 57 -28.08 23.17 14.54
CA PHE A 57 -27.31 23.16 13.30
C PHE A 57 -28.21 23.21 12.06
N SER A 58 -27.80 24.03 11.10
CA SER A 58 -28.32 23.98 9.74
C SER A 58 -27.55 22.93 8.94
N VAL A 59 -28.22 21.84 8.53
CA VAL A 59 -27.57 20.72 7.82
C VAL A 59 -26.84 21.17 6.54
N PRO A 60 -27.41 22.03 5.65
CA PRO A 60 -26.70 22.50 4.47
C PRO A 60 -25.41 23.26 4.81
N THR A 61 -25.49 24.16 5.79
CA THR A 61 -24.35 24.96 6.26
C THR A 61 -23.25 24.08 6.84
N LEU A 62 -23.63 23.12 7.69
CA LEU A 62 -22.68 22.21 8.32
C LEU A 62 -22.01 21.29 7.29
N LYS A 63 -22.76 20.74 6.32
CA LYS A 63 -22.18 19.95 5.22
C LYS A 63 -21.15 20.74 4.42
N ALA A 64 -21.47 22.00 4.08
CA ALA A 64 -20.56 22.88 3.36
C ALA A 64 -19.28 23.13 4.16
N TYR A 65 -19.41 23.37 5.47
CA TYR A 65 -18.27 23.55 6.37
C TYR A 65 -17.39 22.30 6.45
N VAL A 66 -17.98 21.12 6.70
CA VAL A 66 -17.23 19.86 6.80
C VAL A 66 -16.46 19.59 5.51
N ARG A 67 -17.12 19.72 4.35
CA ARG A 67 -16.47 19.54 3.04
C ARG A 67 -15.32 20.51 2.79
N ARG A 68 -15.42 21.73 3.30
CA ARG A 68 -14.42 22.77 3.05
C ARG A 68 -13.22 22.67 3.97
N TYR A 69 -13.43 22.32 5.23
CA TYR A 69 -12.40 22.47 6.27
C TYR A 69 -12.02 21.19 6.98
N LEU A 70 -12.87 20.15 6.94
CA LEU A 70 -12.67 18.92 7.73
C LEU A 70 -12.51 17.67 6.87
N THR A 71 -12.59 17.79 5.54
CA THR A 71 -12.31 16.68 4.61
C THR A 71 -10.99 16.92 3.89
N VAL A 72 -10.17 15.88 3.84
CA VAL A 72 -8.97 15.80 2.99
C VAL A 72 -9.26 14.78 1.91
N GLU A 73 -8.99 15.14 0.66
CA GLU A 73 -9.01 14.20 -0.44
C GLU A 73 -7.76 13.32 -0.37
N CYS A 74 -7.97 12.01 -0.26
CA CYS A 74 -6.90 11.03 -0.33
C CYS A 74 -6.94 10.40 -1.73
N GLU A 75 -5.99 10.72 -2.60
CA GLU A 75 -5.93 10.23 -4.00
C GLU A 75 -5.73 8.70 -4.10
N GLY A 76 -5.55 8.02 -2.97
CA GLY A 76 -5.06 6.65 -2.93
C GLY A 76 -3.62 6.56 -3.44
N ALA A 77 -3.10 5.34 -3.50
CA ALA A 77 -1.87 5.06 -4.23
C ALA A 77 -2.16 3.87 -5.17
N PRO A 78 -1.51 3.80 -6.35
CA PRO A 78 -1.54 2.58 -7.13
C PRO A 78 -1.08 1.42 -6.25
N LEU A 79 -1.74 0.26 -6.37
CA LEU A 79 -1.33 -0.94 -5.65
C LEU A 79 0.17 -1.17 -5.97
N PRO A 80 1.05 -1.33 -4.96
CA PRO A 80 2.50 -1.29 -5.16
C PRO A 80 3.08 -2.48 -5.92
N LEU A 81 2.25 -3.37 -6.44
CA LEU A 81 2.59 -4.48 -7.30
C LEU A 81 1.44 -4.62 -8.30
N ASP A 82 1.75 -4.95 -9.55
CA ASP A 82 0.83 -5.62 -10.46
C ASP A 82 0.40 -6.92 -9.76
N LEU A 83 -0.62 -6.85 -8.91
CA LEU A 83 -1.29 -8.01 -8.37
C LEU A 83 -1.97 -8.67 -9.56
N ARG A 84 -1.21 -9.50 -10.30
CA ARG A 84 -1.77 -10.38 -11.30
C ARG A 84 -2.58 -11.40 -10.52
N PRO A 85 -3.92 -11.37 -10.56
CA PRO A 85 -4.70 -12.43 -9.95
C PRO A 85 -4.20 -13.74 -10.57
N VAL A 86 -3.68 -14.62 -9.72
CA VAL A 86 -3.23 -15.94 -10.16
C VAL A 86 -4.48 -16.76 -10.40
N VAL A 87 -4.97 -16.74 -11.64
CA VAL A 87 -6.08 -17.58 -12.06
C VAL A 87 -5.56 -19.01 -12.13
N LEU A 88 -5.93 -19.83 -11.15
CA LEU A 88 -5.69 -21.27 -11.20
C LEU A 88 -6.52 -21.84 -12.35
N LYS A 89 -5.84 -22.34 -13.39
CA LYS A 89 -6.49 -23.00 -14.52
C LYS A 89 -6.73 -24.46 -14.15
N PRO A 90 -7.97 -24.98 -14.26
CA PRO A 90 -8.22 -26.41 -14.21
C PRO A 90 -7.34 -27.12 -15.24
N VAL A 91 -6.89 -28.34 -14.93
CA VAL A 91 -6.09 -29.12 -15.88
C VAL A 91 -6.93 -29.38 -17.14
N HIS A 92 -6.59 -28.73 -18.25
CA HIS A 92 -7.31 -28.87 -19.52
C HIS A 92 -6.78 -30.04 -20.37
N THR A 93 -5.63 -30.60 -20.00
CA THR A 93 -5.03 -31.78 -20.66
C THR A 93 -5.47 -33.07 -19.96
N SER A 94 -5.55 -34.18 -20.67
CA SER A 94 -5.83 -35.48 -20.05
C SER A 94 -4.73 -35.81 -19.02
N ALA A 95 -5.09 -35.89 -17.74
CA ALA A 95 -4.18 -36.34 -16.70
C ALA A 95 -3.68 -37.76 -17.01
N PRO A 96 -2.45 -38.14 -16.62
CA PRO A 96 -1.96 -39.51 -16.73
C PRO A 96 -2.97 -40.52 -16.14
N LEU A 97 -3.05 -41.74 -16.70
CA LEU A 97 -4.06 -42.76 -16.31
C LEU A 97 -4.11 -43.02 -14.79
N ALA A 98 -2.96 -42.93 -14.12
CA ALA A 98 -2.87 -43.08 -12.66
C ALA A 98 -3.62 -41.99 -11.86
N LEU A 99 -3.95 -40.85 -12.47
CA LEU A 99 -4.57 -39.69 -11.85
C LEU A 99 -6.01 -39.43 -12.33
N THR A 100 -6.56 -40.26 -13.22
CA THR A 100 -7.91 -40.08 -13.80
C THR A 100 -9.00 -39.97 -12.72
N MET A 101 -8.89 -40.73 -11.63
CA MET A 101 -9.88 -40.72 -10.54
C MET A 101 -10.00 -39.38 -9.80
N VAL A 102 -9.00 -38.49 -9.93
CA VAL A 102 -8.97 -37.18 -9.25
C VAL A 102 -8.84 -36.01 -10.23
N GLN A 103 -8.92 -36.26 -11.54
CA GLN A 103 -8.60 -35.28 -12.58
C GLN A 103 -9.36 -33.96 -12.43
N ASP A 104 -10.65 -34.02 -12.04
CA ASP A 104 -11.52 -32.84 -11.91
C ASP A 104 -11.17 -31.97 -10.68
N ARG A 105 -10.26 -32.46 -9.83
CA ARG A 105 -9.73 -31.75 -8.66
C ARG A 105 -8.29 -31.30 -8.84
N LEU A 106 -7.66 -31.65 -9.96
CA LEU A 106 -6.30 -31.22 -10.26
C LEU A 106 -6.34 -29.78 -10.80
N CYS A 107 -5.42 -28.97 -10.31
CA CYS A 107 -5.14 -27.64 -10.85
C CYS A 107 -3.70 -27.62 -11.38
N GLU A 108 -3.46 -26.90 -12.46
CA GLU A 108 -2.09 -26.63 -12.88
C GLU A 108 -1.44 -25.66 -11.89
N CYS A 109 -0.20 -25.96 -11.49
CA CYS A 109 0.58 -25.01 -10.70
C CYS A 109 0.87 -23.80 -11.61
N PRO A 110 0.39 -22.61 -11.26
CA PRO A 110 0.64 -21.43 -12.06
C PRO A 110 2.15 -21.19 -12.09
N ALA A 111 2.71 -20.99 -13.28
CA ALA A 111 4.09 -20.52 -13.39
C ALA A 111 4.16 -19.15 -12.71
N ILE A 112 4.84 -19.07 -11.56
CA ILE A 112 5.14 -17.80 -10.91
C ILE A 112 6.25 -17.17 -11.74
N ASP A 113 5.86 -16.33 -12.69
CA ASP A 113 6.79 -15.57 -13.51
C ASP A 113 7.30 -14.37 -12.71
N VAL A 114 8.50 -14.51 -12.16
CA VAL A 114 9.20 -13.42 -11.49
C VAL A 114 10.02 -12.71 -12.58
N PRO A 115 9.82 -11.39 -12.79
CA PRO A 115 10.60 -10.67 -13.79
C PRO A 115 12.10 -10.72 -13.45
N PRO A 116 12.98 -10.43 -14.43
CA PRO A 116 14.38 -10.21 -14.15
C PRO A 116 14.55 -9.26 -12.96
N CYS A 117 15.41 -9.65 -12.02
CA CYS A 117 15.53 -8.97 -10.74
C CYS A 117 16.91 -9.07 -10.12
N VAL A 118 17.21 -8.12 -9.24
CA VAL A 118 18.26 -8.22 -8.23
C VAL A 118 17.65 -8.67 -6.92
N TYR A 119 18.23 -9.67 -6.27
CA TYR A 119 17.71 -10.28 -5.05
C TYR A 119 18.72 -10.27 -3.91
N PHE A 120 18.19 -10.33 -2.70
CA PHE A 120 18.90 -10.19 -1.44
C PHE A 120 18.60 -11.43 -0.58
N LEU A 121 19.64 -12.16 -0.15
CA LEU A 121 19.51 -13.19 0.88
C LEU A 121 19.80 -12.58 2.24
N ILE A 122 18.90 -12.78 3.19
CA ILE A 122 18.92 -12.08 4.47
C ILE A 122 18.75 -13.10 5.59
N ASP A 123 19.58 -12.95 6.62
CA ASP A 123 19.42 -13.63 7.91
C ASP A 123 19.18 -12.56 8.97
N ARG A 124 17.99 -12.59 9.58
CA ARG A 124 17.48 -11.52 10.46
C ARG A 124 17.52 -10.14 9.76
N GLU A 125 18.42 -9.28 10.20
CA GLU A 125 18.61 -7.91 9.67
C GLU A 125 19.88 -7.77 8.81
N THR A 126 20.62 -8.87 8.60
CA THR A 126 21.90 -8.84 7.88
C THR A 126 21.74 -9.34 6.44
N ILE A 127 22.16 -8.53 5.48
CA ILE A 127 22.23 -8.94 4.07
C ILE A 127 23.47 -9.81 3.87
N LEU A 128 23.23 -11.10 3.66
CA LEU A 128 24.29 -12.10 3.46
C LEU A 128 24.81 -12.07 2.01
N TYR A 129 23.92 -11.88 1.04
CA TYR A 129 24.23 -11.98 -0.38
C TYR A 129 23.35 -11.07 -1.23
N VAL A 130 23.93 -10.52 -2.30
CA VAL A 130 23.24 -9.84 -3.39
C VAL A 130 23.52 -10.59 -4.68
N GLY A 131 22.49 -10.89 -5.46
CA GLY A 131 22.62 -11.53 -6.77
C GLY A 131 21.60 -11.02 -7.77
N GLN A 132 21.77 -11.38 -9.05
CA GLN A 132 20.77 -11.16 -10.10
C GLN A 132 20.22 -12.48 -10.67
N SER A 133 19.00 -12.45 -11.21
CA SER A 133 18.41 -13.61 -11.89
C SER A 133 17.25 -13.23 -12.82
N CYS A 134 17.11 -13.97 -13.93
CA CYS A 134 15.90 -14.00 -14.76
C CYS A 134 14.94 -15.14 -14.35
N ASN A 135 15.31 -15.96 -13.37
CA ASN A 135 14.47 -17.02 -12.79
C ASN A 135 14.81 -17.18 -11.30
N LEU A 136 14.23 -16.28 -10.49
CA LEU A 136 14.51 -16.21 -9.06
C LEU A 136 14.24 -17.53 -8.32
N PRO A 137 13.09 -18.23 -8.52
CA PRO A 137 12.83 -19.50 -7.84
C PRO A 137 13.93 -20.55 -8.08
N ALA A 138 14.33 -20.77 -9.34
CA ALA A 138 15.40 -21.71 -9.66
C ALA A 138 16.73 -21.30 -9.00
N ARG A 139 17.01 -20.00 -8.96
CA ARG A 139 18.24 -19.47 -8.36
C ARG A 139 18.26 -19.64 -6.84
N LEU A 140 17.14 -19.46 -6.14
CA LEU A 140 17.03 -19.72 -4.71
C LEU A 140 17.23 -21.20 -4.40
N VAL A 141 16.66 -22.11 -5.18
CA VAL A 141 16.89 -23.56 -5.03
C VAL A 141 18.37 -23.90 -5.16
N GLN A 142 19.07 -23.33 -6.14
CA GLN A 142 20.53 -23.53 -6.31
C GLN A 142 21.33 -23.08 -5.07
N HIS A 143 20.99 -21.96 -4.44
CA HIS A 143 21.67 -21.52 -3.21
C HIS A 143 21.41 -22.49 -2.05
N SER A 144 20.18 -22.97 -1.90
CA SER A 144 19.81 -23.93 -0.86
C SER A 144 20.56 -25.26 -1.01
N GLN A 145 20.63 -25.78 -2.25
CA GLN A 145 21.38 -26.99 -2.57
C GLN A 145 22.89 -26.85 -2.34
N ALA A 146 23.43 -25.63 -2.41
CA ALA A 146 24.82 -25.33 -2.09
C ALA A 146 25.09 -25.25 -0.56
N GLY A 147 24.12 -25.64 0.28
CA GLY A 147 24.25 -25.65 1.74
C GLY A 147 24.19 -24.26 2.39
N ARG A 148 23.77 -23.24 1.65
CA ARG A 148 23.61 -21.88 2.17
C ARG A 148 22.26 -21.76 2.87
N GLN A 149 22.25 -21.18 4.07
CA GLN A 149 21.00 -20.95 4.83
C GLN A 149 20.75 -19.46 5.02
N TRP A 150 19.50 -19.05 4.79
CA TRP A 150 19.01 -17.68 5.01
C TRP A 150 17.56 -17.76 5.50
N GLU A 151 17.09 -16.72 6.18
CA GLU A 151 15.74 -16.66 6.74
C GLU A 151 14.73 -16.18 5.70
N ARG A 152 15.11 -15.15 4.93
CA ARG A 152 14.23 -14.51 3.95
C ARG A 152 14.99 -14.08 2.69
N ALA A 153 14.27 -14.05 1.58
CA ALA A 153 14.75 -13.50 0.32
C ALA A 153 13.86 -12.32 -0.09
N LEU A 154 14.47 -11.21 -0.48
CA LEU A 154 13.78 -10.07 -1.09
C LEU A 154 14.29 -9.88 -2.52
N PHE A 155 13.53 -9.22 -3.38
CA PHE A 155 13.97 -8.90 -4.73
C PHE A 155 13.44 -7.55 -5.21
N LEU A 156 14.17 -6.96 -6.14
CA LEU A 156 13.88 -5.72 -6.84
C LEU A 156 13.80 -6.05 -8.34
N PRO A 157 12.62 -5.92 -8.98
CA PRO A 157 12.49 -6.04 -10.44
C PRO A 157 13.39 -5.03 -11.14
N VAL A 158 14.15 -5.47 -12.14
CA VAL A 158 15.12 -4.66 -12.89
C VAL A 158 15.12 -5.17 -14.34
N PRO A 159 15.07 -4.29 -15.37
CA PRO A 159 15.22 -4.74 -16.75
C PRO A 159 16.48 -5.59 -16.94
N GLU A 160 16.40 -6.62 -17.78
CA GLU A 160 17.53 -7.56 -17.98
C GLU A 160 18.82 -6.83 -18.40
N SER A 161 18.70 -5.78 -19.21
CA SER A 161 19.81 -4.93 -19.65
C SER A 161 20.53 -4.17 -18.54
N GLU A 162 19.88 -3.99 -17.39
CA GLU A 162 20.40 -3.20 -16.26
C GLU A 162 20.88 -4.06 -15.09
N LEU A 163 20.61 -5.37 -15.10
CA LEU A 163 20.89 -6.26 -13.97
C LEU A 163 22.33 -6.13 -13.46
N LEU A 164 23.30 -6.17 -14.37
CA LEU A 164 24.73 -6.15 -14.00
C LEU A 164 25.10 -4.85 -13.30
N GLN A 165 24.61 -3.71 -13.78
CA GLN A 165 24.90 -2.40 -13.20
C GLN A 165 24.26 -2.27 -11.81
N VAL A 166 23.00 -2.69 -11.67
CA VAL A 166 22.25 -2.58 -10.42
C VAL A 166 22.80 -3.55 -9.36
N GLU A 167 23.13 -4.79 -9.73
CA GLU A 167 23.80 -5.76 -8.84
C GLU A 167 25.14 -5.20 -8.32
N ALA A 168 25.99 -4.70 -9.24
CA ALA A 168 27.29 -4.13 -8.87
C ALA A 168 27.17 -2.88 -7.99
N HIS A 169 26.12 -2.08 -8.17
CA HIS A 169 25.81 -0.96 -7.28
C HIS A 169 25.51 -1.45 -5.86
N TRP A 170 24.57 -2.41 -5.70
CA TRP A 170 24.18 -2.93 -4.40
C TRP A 170 25.29 -3.70 -3.69
N ILE A 171 26.09 -4.50 -4.40
CA ILE A 171 27.25 -5.18 -3.81
C ILE A 171 28.26 -4.16 -3.25
N ARG A 172 28.54 -3.07 -3.99
CA ARG A 172 29.47 -2.02 -3.52
C ARG A 172 28.92 -1.27 -2.30
N ALA A 173 27.63 -0.93 -2.32
CA ALA A 173 26.98 -0.19 -1.25
C ALA A 173 26.87 -1.01 0.04
N LEU A 174 26.44 -2.27 -0.06
CA LEU A 174 26.08 -3.11 1.09
C LEU A 174 27.22 -4.00 1.57
N LYS A 175 28.22 -4.28 0.72
CA LYS A 175 29.38 -5.16 1.00
C LYS A 175 28.99 -6.49 1.67
N PRO A 176 28.03 -7.25 1.12
CA PRO A 176 27.57 -8.53 1.69
C PRO A 176 28.73 -9.52 1.89
N SER A 177 28.66 -10.33 2.94
CA SER A 177 29.73 -11.26 3.32
C SER A 177 29.92 -12.36 2.28
N TRP A 178 28.85 -12.91 1.72
CA TRP A 178 28.94 -14.06 0.80
C TRP A 178 29.34 -13.70 -0.63
N ASN A 179 29.28 -12.43 -1.03
CA ASN A 179 29.81 -11.99 -2.33
C ASN A 179 31.35 -11.95 -2.34
N ARG A 180 32.00 -11.91 -1.16
CA ARG A 180 33.46 -11.81 -1.02
C ARG A 180 34.18 -13.16 -1.04
N CYS A 181 33.52 -14.26 -0.68
CA CYS A 181 34.15 -15.58 -0.53
C CYS A 181 34.47 -16.33 -1.85
N ARG A 182 34.35 -15.71 -3.03
CA ARG A 182 34.53 -16.42 -4.32
C ARG A 182 35.97 -16.43 -4.87
N THR A 183 36.93 -15.75 -4.24
CA THR A 183 38.25 -15.50 -4.86
C THR A 183 39.43 -16.29 -4.32
N ALA A 184 39.25 -17.32 -3.49
CA ALA A 184 40.34 -18.23 -3.15
C ALA A 184 40.28 -19.50 -4.02
N LYS A 185 40.82 -19.44 -5.25
CA LYS A 185 41.30 -20.67 -5.89
C LYS A 185 42.54 -21.12 -5.10
N PRO A 186 42.58 -22.34 -4.54
CA PRO A 186 43.84 -22.87 -4.04
C PRO A 186 44.81 -22.94 -5.22
N GLN A 187 45.96 -22.27 -5.11
CA GLN A 187 47.10 -22.53 -5.99
C GLN A 187 47.53 -23.97 -5.72
N SER A 188 47.20 -24.88 -6.64
CA SER A 188 47.80 -26.21 -6.69
C SER A 188 49.27 -26.02 -7.04
N ASN A 189 50.13 -26.00 -6.01
CA ASN A 189 51.54 -26.28 -6.19
C ASN A 189 51.66 -27.77 -6.56
N GLU A 190 51.80 -28.06 -7.85
CA GLU A 190 52.35 -29.35 -8.29
C GLU A 190 53.89 -29.29 -8.14
N PRO A 191 54.52 -30.29 -7.51
CA PRO A 191 55.97 -30.45 -7.49
C PRO A 191 56.54 -30.95 -8.83
#